data_AF-A0A3A9A9T5-F1
#
_entry.id   AF-A0A3A9A9T5-F1
#
_cell.length_a   1.000
_cell.length_b   1.000
_cell.length_c   1.000
_cell.angle_alpha   90.00
_cell.angle_beta   90.00
_cell.angle_gamma   90.00
#
_symmetry.space_group_name_H-M   'P 1'
#
loop_
_entity.id
_entity.type
_entity.pdbx_description
1 polymer ?
#
loop_
_entity_poly.entity_id
_entity_poly.type
_entity_poly.pdbx_seq_one_letter_code
_entity_poly.pdbx_strand_id
1 'polypeptide(L)' 'MELRKRVKSFLDDTGATVIAFCKKINISNTYYYRWIHGEIEFSNDICNRIEAFLNEVYAK' A
#
# COMPACT_ATOMS: atom_id res chain seq x y z
N MET A 1 -0.37 -9.32 -7.46
CA MET A 1 -1.41 -9.87 -6.54
C MET A 1 -0.97 -9.90 -5.08
N GLU A 2 0.25 -10.36 -4.76
CA GLU A 2 0.76 -10.48 -3.38
C GLU A 2 0.77 -9.15 -2.61
N LEU A 3 1.35 -8.08 -3.20
CA LEU A 3 1.51 -6.81 -2.51
C LEU A 3 0.18 -6.14 -2.12
N ARG A 4 -0.85 -6.26 -2.97
CA ARG A 4 -2.20 -5.77 -2.68
C ARG A 4 -2.81 -6.45 -1.46
N LYS A 5 -2.62 -7.76 -1.35
CA LYS A 5 -3.08 -8.52 -0.18
C LYS A 5 -2.35 -8.08 1.07
N ARG A 6 -1.01 -7.93 1.03
CA ARG A 6 -0.21 -7.45 2.15
C ARG A 6 -0.63 -6.06 2.62
N VAL A 7 -0.89 -5.13 1.70
CA VAL A 7 -1.40 -3.80 2.05
C VAL A 7 -2.78 -3.89 2.69
N LYS A 8 -3.67 -4.74 2.17
CA LYS A 8 -5.00 -4.94 2.76
C LYS A 8 -4.92 -5.51 4.17
N SER A 9 -4.07 -6.51 4.40
CA SER A 9 -3.81 -7.06 5.73
C SER A 9 -3.25 -5.99 6.68
N PHE A 10 -2.28 -5.19 6.24
CA PHE A 10 -1.77 -4.09 7.06
C PHE A 10 -2.86 -3.11 7.50
N LEU A 11 -3.77 -2.71 6.62
CA LEU A 11 -4.86 -1.79 6.96
C LEU A 11 -5.84 -2.41 7.97
N ASP A 12 -6.12 -3.71 7.83
CA ASP A 12 -6.98 -4.48 8.73
C ASP A 12 -6.33 -4.67 10.11
N ASP A 13 -5.08 -5.15 10.13
CA ASP A 13 -4.30 -5.45 11.34
C ASP A 13 -4.04 -4.19 12.20
N THR A 14 -3.77 -3.06 11.56
CA THR A 14 -3.37 -1.82 12.26
C THR A 14 -4.52 -0.83 12.46
N GLY A 15 -5.66 -1.04 11.79
CA GLY A 15 -6.74 -0.05 11.71
C GLY A 15 -6.36 1.24 10.98
N ALA A 16 -5.22 1.26 10.27
CA ALA A 16 -4.78 2.43 9.53
C ALA A 16 -5.77 2.74 8.39
N THR A 17 -6.01 4.04 8.17
CA THR A 17 -6.84 4.47 7.05
C THR A 17 -6.07 4.42 5.74
N VAL A 18 -6.77 4.15 4.63
CA VAL A 18 -6.21 4.26 3.27
C VAL A 18 -5.57 5.62 3.04
N ILE A 19 -6.15 6.69 3.59
CA ILE A 19 -5.64 8.06 3.48
C ILE A 19 -4.25 8.18 4.13
N ALA A 20 -4.09 7.67 5.35
CA ALA A 20 -2.81 7.71 6.06
C ALA A 20 -1.74 6.89 5.33
N PHE A 21 -2.10 5.69 4.84
CA PHE A 21 -1.22 4.86 4.02
C PHE A 21 -0.79 5.58 2.73
N CYS A 22 -1.75 6.11 1.97
CA CYS A 22 -1.46 6.81 0.71
C CYS A 22 -0.54 8.01 0.93
N LYS A 23 -0.75 8.77 2.02
CA LYS A 23 0.14 9.88 2.41
C LYS A 23 1.56 9.40 2.70
N LYS A 24 1.71 8.27 3.42
CA LYS A 24 3.03 7.69 3.72
C LYS A 24 3.77 7.21 2.47
N ILE A 25 3.04 6.62 1.53
CA ILE A 25 3.56 6.14 0.24
C ILE A 25 3.60 7.25 -0.82
N ASN A 26 3.22 8.49 -0.50
CA ASN A 26 3.19 9.62 -1.44
C ASN A 26 2.45 9.28 -2.76
N ILE A 27 1.25 8.72 -2.64
CA ILE A 27 0.33 8.45 -3.75
C ILE A 27 -1.04 9.05 -3.45
N SER A 28 -1.86 9.28 -4.46
CA SER A 28 -3.24 9.72 -4.25
C SER A 28 -4.16 8.52 -3.93
N ASN A 29 -5.23 8.78 -3.18
CA ASN A 29 -6.23 7.74 -2.87
C ASN A 29 -6.84 7.15 -4.14
N THR A 30 -7.12 8.00 -5.14
CA THR A 30 -7.64 7.54 -6.45
C THR A 30 -6.67 6.57 -7.12
N TYR A 31 -5.37 6.86 -7.07
CA TYR A 31 -4.35 5.99 -7.64
C TYR A 31 -4.29 4.65 -6.90
N TYR A 32 -4.42 4.66 -5.57
CA TYR A 32 -4.56 3.45 -4.78
C TYR A 32 -5.79 2.61 -5.15
N TYR A 33 -6.97 3.20 -5.26
CA TYR A 33 -8.19 2.46 -5.60
C TYR A 33 -8.13 1.87 -7.01
N ARG A 34 -7.63 2.62 -7.99
CA ARG A 34 -7.44 2.07 -9.34
C ARG A 34 -6.46 0.90 -9.34
N TRP A 35 -5.42 0.97 -8.52
CA TRP A 35 -4.50 -0.14 -8.33
C TRP A 35 -5.18 -1.33 -7.63
N ILE A 36 -5.94 -1.14 -6.54
CA ILE A 36 -6.58 -2.26 -5.83
C ILE A 36 -7.61 -3.00 -6.71
N HIS A 37 -8.28 -2.28 -7.61
CA HIS A 37 -9.22 -2.83 -8.58
C HIS A 37 -8.55 -3.42 -9.84
N GLY A 38 -7.23 -3.30 -9.97
CA GLY A 38 -6.48 -3.83 -11.10
C GLY A 38 -6.66 -3.04 -12.40
N GLU A 39 -7.16 -1.80 -12.33
CA GLU A 39 -7.24 -0.90 -13.48
C GLU A 39 -5.87 -0.39 -13.91
N ILE A 40 -4.91 -0.37 -12.97
CA ILE A 40 -3.52 0.05 -13.19
C ILE A 40 -2.56 -0.84 -12.40
N GLU A 41 -1.31 -0.86 -12.84
CA GLU A 41 -0.17 -1.36 -12.08
C GLU A 41 0.72 -0.20 -11.63
N PHE A 42 1.29 -0.31 -10.43
CA PHE A 42 2.28 0.63 -9.95
C PHE A 42 3.64 0.36 -10.58
N SER A 43 4.47 1.40 -10.66
CA SER A 43 5.88 1.25 -11.01
C SER A 43 6.63 0.48 -9.92
N ASN A 44 7.77 -0.11 -10.29
CA ASN A 44 8.64 -0.80 -9.34
C ASN A 44 9.09 0.10 -8.19
N ASP A 45 9.31 1.39 -8.44
CA ASP A 45 9.64 2.37 -7.38
C ASP A 45 8.56 2.41 -6.30
N ILE A 46 7.29 2.56 -6.69
CA ILE A 46 6.17 2.62 -5.75
C ILE A 46 6.01 1.28 -5.03
N CYS A 47 6.13 0.16 -5.74
CA CYS A 47 6.10 -1.18 -5.14
C CYS A 47 7.18 -1.33 -4.06
N ASN A 48 8.44 -0.96 -4.36
CA ASN A 48 9.56 -1.03 -3.42
C ASN A 48 9.32 -0.17 -2.19
N ARG A 49 8.74 1.03 -2.36
CA ARG A 49 8.40 1.93 -1.24
C ARG A 49 7.32 1.35 -0.34
N ILE A 50 6.31 0.70 -0.92
CA ILE A 50 5.28 -0.02 -0.16
C ILE A 50 5.92 -1.19 0.61
N GLU A 51 6.76 -1.98 -0.06
CA GLU A 51 7.41 -3.14 0.58
C GLU A 51 8.33 -2.74 1.72
N ALA A 52 9.16 -1.70 1.53
CA ALA A 52 10.00 -1.16 2.59
C ALA A 52 9.17 -0.73 3.79
N PHE A 53 8.11 0.04 3.55
CA PHE A 53 7.21 0.50 4.61
C PHE A 53 6.56 -0.66 5.37
N LEU A 54 6.01 -1.66 4.67
CA LEU A 54 5.39 -2.82 5.31
C LEU A 54 6.42 -3.63 6.13
N ASN A 55 7.62 -3.82 5.59
CA ASN A 55 8.68 -4.54 6.31
C ASN A 55 9.10 -3.77 7.57
N GLU A 56 9.19 -2.45 7.54
CA GLU A 56 9.47 -1.63 8.73
C GLU A 56 8.40 -1.75 9.82
N VAL A 57 7.12 -1.89 9.42
CA VAL A 57 6.00 -2.05 10.36
C VAL A 57 6.02 -3.43 11.01
N TYR A 58 6.23 -4.48 10.23
CA TYR A 58 6.17 -5.87 10.71
C TYR A 58 7.50 -6.40 11.27
N ALA A 59 8.61 -5.68 11.12
CA ALA A 59 9.89 -6.01 11.75
C ALA A 59 9.98 -5.61 13.24
N LYS A 60 8.91 -5.00 13.78
CA LYS A 60 8.75 -4.68 15.20
C LYS A 60 7.76 -5.65 15.85
#